data_AF-A0AAV2RVP2-F1
#
_entry.id   AF-A0AAV2RVP2-F1
#
_cell.length_a   1.000
_cell.length_b   1.000
_cell.length_c   1.000
_cell.angle_alpha   90.00
_cell.angle_beta   90.00
_cell.angle_gamma   90.00
#
_symmetry.space_group_name_H-M   'P 1'
#
loop_
_entity.id
_entity.type
_entity.pdbx_description
1 polymer ?
#
loop_
_entity_poly.entity_id
_entity_poly.type
_entity_poly.pdbx_seq_one_letter_code
_entity_poly.pdbx_strand_id
1 'polypeptide(L)'
;MLVKNNLYNFSASVKPISMPTKILTPNRFVFILATAALVMLFNLAAVNGPGAHGHTCDSYFLSRALSGPIPQDDPALVSWVRRQMVEPSPGPYNLNLIFSGLNEESETSPYSPSQEFIVSHVIKIFGNDVNGKQGTFLEAGAYDGEFLSNTLFLEKEYGWRGILVEANPDFFKRLLKKNRKSYAVNICLNTNPYPTKEEFMIASSESDINHVGGALHKANANTVVHLEQQTNLASSRLHRFKDKETPKVTQV
;
A
#
# COMPACT_ATOMS: atom_id res chain seq x y z
N MET A 1 -35.59 -57.62 60.85
CA MET A 1 -35.70 -57.77 59.37
C MET A 1 -34.29 -57.91 58.82
N LEU A 2 -33.79 -59.15 58.68
CA LEU A 2 -33.71 -59.90 57.41
C LEU A 2 -32.81 -59.16 56.39
N VAL A 3 -31.48 -59.30 56.45
CA VAL A 3 -30.61 -60.41 55.98
C VAL A 3 -30.16 -60.24 54.52
N LYS A 4 -28.83 -60.28 54.40
CA LYS A 4 -27.97 -60.21 53.24
C LYS A 4 -28.12 -61.40 52.27
N ASN A 5 -27.60 -61.16 51.06
CA ASN A 5 -26.71 -62.00 50.25
C ASN A 5 -27.23 -62.73 48.99
N ASN A 6 -26.35 -62.60 47.98
CA ASN A 6 -25.96 -63.51 46.90
C ASN A 6 -26.54 -63.34 45.50
N LEU A 7 -25.70 -62.68 44.67
CA LEU A 7 -25.02 -63.23 43.48
C LEU A 7 -25.89 -64.04 42.51
N TYR A 8 -26.01 -63.58 41.26
CA TYR A 8 -25.56 -64.36 40.09
C TYR A 8 -25.20 -63.43 38.93
N ASN A 9 -23.95 -63.55 38.48
CA ASN A 9 -23.44 -63.06 37.21
C ASN A 9 -24.16 -63.77 36.06
N PHE A 10 -24.61 -63.03 35.04
CA PHE A 10 -24.79 -63.58 33.71
C PHE A 10 -24.33 -62.56 32.66
N SER A 11 -23.12 -62.79 32.16
CA SER A 11 -22.58 -62.15 30.97
C SER A 11 -23.21 -62.82 29.75
N ALA A 12 -24.07 -62.10 29.03
CA ALA A 12 -24.56 -62.51 27.73
C ALA A 12 -23.89 -61.63 26.66
N SER A 13 -22.94 -62.23 25.95
CA SER A 13 -22.26 -61.66 24.78
C SER A 13 -23.26 -61.48 23.64
N VAL A 14 -23.68 -60.24 23.39
CA VAL A 14 -24.43 -59.87 22.18
C VAL A 14 -23.40 -59.59 21.08
N LYS A 15 -23.28 -60.50 20.11
CA LYS A 15 -22.51 -60.25 18.89
C LYS A 15 -23.21 -59.16 18.06
N PRO A 16 -22.51 -58.12 17.58
CA PRO A 16 -23.10 -57.16 16.67
C PRO A 16 -23.35 -57.82 15.30
N ILE A 17 -24.57 -57.68 14.81
CA ILE A 17 -24.96 -58.07 13.44
C ILE A 17 -24.37 -57.02 12.49
N SER A 18 -23.36 -57.40 11.70
CA SER A 18 -22.83 -56.55 10.63
C SER A 18 -23.77 -56.61 9.42
N MET A 19 -24.45 -55.51 9.10
CA MET A 19 -25.02 -55.31 7.76
C MET A 19 -23.93 -54.79 6.83
N PRO A 20 -23.79 -55.31 5.60
CA PRO A 20 -22.92 -54.69 4.61
C PRO A 20 -23.61 -53.44 4.05
N THR A 21 -23.28 -52.26 4.58
CA THR A 21 -23.50 -51.01 3.85
C THR A 21 -22.57 -50.98 2.65
N LYS A 22 -23.10 -51.21 1.44
CA LYS A 22 -22.40 -50.85 0.21
C LYS A 22 -22.30 -49.32 0.17
N ILE A 23 -21.19 -48.79 0.65
CA ILE A 23 -20.81 -47.40 0.37
C ILE A 23 -20.58 -47.33 -1.14
N LEU A 24 -21.50 -46.66 -1.83
CA LEU A 24 -21.34 -46.35 -3.25
C LEU A 24 -20.18 -45.35 -3.35
N THR A 25 -18.99 -45.83 -3.63
CA THR A 25 -17.85 -44.95 -3.92
C THR A 25 -18.14 -44.26 -5.26
N PRO A 26 -18.16 -42.92 -5.32
CA PRO A 26 -18.34 -42.23 -6.58
C PRO A 26 -17.21 -42.65 -7.53
N ASN A 27 -17.60 -43.11 -8.72
CA ASN A 27 -16.68 -43.60 -9.74
C ASN A 27 -15.65 -42.50 -10.03
N ARG A 28 -14.34 -42.83 -10.04
CA ARG A 28 -13.25 -41.85 -10.20
C ARG A 28 -13.44 -40.95 -11.44
N PHE A 29 -14.15 -41.44 -12.46
CA PHE A 29 -14.56 -40.69 -13.64
C PHE A 29 -15.47 -39.48 -13.35
N VAL A 30 -16.39 -39.58 -12.38
CA VAL A 30 -17.29 -38.47 -12.02
C VAL A 30 -16.51 -37.32 -11.37
N PHE A 31 -15.52 -37.65 -10.53
CA PHE A 31 -14.62 -36.65 -9.95
C PHE A 31 -13.75 -35.95 -11.01
N ILE A 32 -13.23 -36.70 -11.98
CA ILE A 32 -12.40 -36.15 -13.06
C ILE A 32 -13.21 -35.23 -13.98
N LEU A 33 -14.46 -35.60 -14.30
CA LEU A 33 -15.33 -34.76 -15.12
C LEU A 33 -15.77 -33.48 -14.38
N ALA A 34 -16.06 -33.58 -13.08
CA ALA A 34 -16.41 -32.41 -12.27
C ALA A 34 -15.25 -31.42 -12.13
N THR A 35 -14.01 -31.91 -11.93
CA THR A 35 -12.83 -31.03 -11.87
C THR A 35 -12.50 -30.43 -13.23
N ALA A 36 -12.62 -31.18 -14.32
CA ALA A 36 -12.43 -30.66 -15.67
C ALA A 36 -13.45 -29.55 -16.00
N ALA A 37 -14.72 -29.73 -15.65
CA ALA A 37 -15.76 -28.71 -15.83
C ALA A 37 -15.49 -27.46 -14.99
N LEU A 38 -15.01 -27.62 -13.76
CA LEU A 38 -14.69 -26.50 -12.86
C LEU A 38 -13.45 -25.72 -13.35
N VAL A 39 -12.42 -26.41 -13.85
CA VAL A 39 -11.25 -25.80 -14.51
C VAL A 39 -11.67 -25.10 -15.80
N MET A 40 -12.57 -25.68 -16.59
CA MET A 40 -13.07 -25.07 -17.82
C MET A 40 -13.90 -23.81 -17.54
N LEU A 41 -14.74 -23.82 -16.50
CA LEU A 41 -15.48 -22.65 -16.00
C LEU A 41 -14.54 -21.57 -15.46
N PHE A 42 -13.48 -21.95 -14.75
CA PHE A 42 -12.45 -21.00 -14.29
C PHE A 42 -11.70 -20.36 -15.46
N ASN A 43 -11.35 -21.15 -16.48
CA ASN A 43 -10.72 -20.65 -17.70
C ASN A 43 -11.67 -19.76 -18.52
N LEU A 44 -12.97 -20.08 -18.59
CA LEU A 44 -13.96 -19.24 -19.27
C LEU A 44 -14.18 -17.90 -18.54
N ALA A 45 -14.18 -17.91 -17.20
CA ALA A 45 -14.25 -16.70 -16.40
C ALA A 45 -12.96 -15.85 -16.52
N ALA A 46 -11.80 -16.49 -16.67
CA ALA A 46 -10.52 -15.80 -16.87
C ALA A 46 -10.39 -15.20 -18.28
N VAL A 47 -10.95 -15.84 -19.31
CA VAL A 47 -10.96 -15.32 -20.70
C VAL A 47 -11.95 -14.16 -20.86
N ASN A 48 -13.05 -14.14 -20.10
CA ASN A 48 -14.06 -13.07 -20.10
C ASN A 48 -13.87 -12.08 -18.94
N GLY A 49 -12.63 -11.81 -18.53
CA GLY A 49 -12.34 -10.75 -17.56
C GLY A 49 -12.93 -9.39 -18.02
N PRO A 50 -13.24 -8.46 -17.10
CA PRO A 50 -13.85 -7.16 -17.39
C PRO A 50 -12.90 -6.16 -18.09
N GLY A 51 -12.06 -6.64 -19.01
CA GLY A 51 -10.85 -5.97 -19.47
C GLY A 51 -10.94 -5.21 -20.79
N ALA A 52 -12.09 -5.10 -21.45
CA ALA A 52 -12.18 -4.40 -22.75
C ALA A 52 -13.06 -3.14 -22.72
N HIS A 53 -14.17 -3.14 -21.99
CA HIS A 53 -15.09 -1.99 -21.93
C HIS A 53 -14.63 -0.87 -20.97
N GLY A 54 -13.87 -1.18 -19.92
CA GLY A 54 -13.38 -0.16 -18.97
C GLY A 54 -12.31 0.76 -19.57
N HIS A 55 -11.34 0.19 -20.29
CA HIS A 55 -10.19 0.93 -20.82
C HIS A 55 -10.55 1.93 -21.93
N THR A 56 -11.60 1.66 -22.70
CA THR A 56 -12.05 2.54 -23.79
C THR A 56 -12.81 3.77 -23.28
N CYS A 57 -13.63 3.60 -22.23
CA CYS A 57 -14.31 4.70 -21.58
C CYS A 57 -13.32 5.63 -20.85
N ASP A 58 -12.29 5.06 -20.21
CA ASP A 58 -11.28 5.83 -19.49
C ASP A 58 -10.38 6.65 -20.42
N SER A 59 -10.00 6.10 -21.58
CA SER A 59 -9.17 6.82 -22.55
C SER A 59 -9.93 7.98 -23.22
N TYR A 60 -11.21 7.79 -23.54
CA TYR A 60 -12.06 8.86 -24.06
C TYR A 60 -12.27 9.97 -23.03
N PHE A 61 -12.58 9.60 -21.78
CA PHE A 61 -12.73 10.57 -20.69
C PHE A 61 -11.44 11.38 -20.50
N LEU A 62 -10.29 10.72 -20.40
CA LEU A 62 -9.00 11.37 -20.19
C LEU A 62 -8.66 12.33 -21.33
N SER A 63 -8.88 11.92 -22.59
CA SER A 63 -8.65 12.79 -23.75
C SER A 63 -9.48 14.08 -23.67
N ARG A 64 -10.76 13.97 -23.29
CA ARG A 64 -11.63 15.12 -23.06
C ARG A 64 -11.15 15.98 -21.88
N ALA A 65 -10.73 15.34 -20.78
CA ALA A 65 -10.24 16.01 -19.58
C ALA A 65 -8.96 16.82 -19.82
N LEU A 66 -8.09 16.33 -20.69
CA LEU A 66 -6.86 17.02 -21.08
C LEU A 66 -7.08 18.10 -22.16
N SER A 67 -8.25 18.12 -22.83
CA SER A 67 -8.55 19.06 -23.92
C SER A 67 -9.16 20.39 -23.47
N GLY A 68 -9.48 20.55 -22.19
CA GLY A 68 -10.06 21.79 -21.68
C GLY A 68 -10.16 21.80 -20.16
N PRO A 69 -10.44 22.97 -19.56
CA PRO A 69 -10.50 23.04 -18.11
C PRO A 69 -11.73 22.27 -17.62
N ILE A 70 -11.50 21.07 -17.12
CA ILE A 70 -12.47 20.37 -16.27
C ILE A 70 -12.20 20.83 -14.83
N PRO A 71 -13.22 21.28 -14.09
CA PRO A 71 -13.08 21.59 -12.67
C PRO A 71 -12.48 20.42 -11.89
N GLN A 72 -11.56 20.70 -10.96
CA GLN A 72 -10.91 19.67 -10.15
C GLN A 72 -11.88 18.78 -9.34
N ASP A 73 -13.10 19.26 -9.07
CA ASP A 73 -14.17 18.56 -8.35
C ASP A 73 -15.22 17.92 -9.27
N ASP A 74 -15.00 17.91 -10.59
CA ASP A 74 -15.88 17.25 -11.55
C ASP A 74 -16.10 15.77 -11.17
N PRO A 75 -17.36 15.30 -11.03
CA PRO A 75 -17.64 13.94 -10.58
C PRO A 75 -17.05 12.85 -11.47
N ALA A 76 -16.91 13.10 -12.78
CA ALA A 76 -16.32 12.13 -13.70
C ALA A 76 -14.79 12.11 -13.56
N LEU A 77 -14.15 13.25 -13.29
CA LEU A 77 -12.72 13.33 -12.93
C LEU A 77 -12.44 12.60 -11.62
N VAL A 78 -13.21 12.89 -10.56
CA VAL A 78 -13.06 12.22 -9.27
C VAL A 78 -13.27 10.71 -9.41
N SER A 79 -14.27 10.30 -10.18
CA SER A 79 -14.53 8.89 -10.48
C SER A 79 -13.39 8.24 -11.25
N TRP A 80 -12.80 8.95 -12.21
CA TRP A 80 -11.64 8.47 -12.97
C TRP A 80 -10.42 8.29 -12.07
N VAL A 81 -10.10 9.28 -11.23
CA VAL A 81 -8.99 9.21 -10.26
C VAL A 81 -9.16 8.02 -9.31
N ARG A 82 -10.38 7.80 -8.79
CA ARG A 82 -10.67 6.63 -7.94
C ARG A 82 -10.41 5.30 -8.63
N ARG A 83 -10.69 5.19 -9.93
CA ARG A 83 -10.37 3.97 -10.71
C ARG A 83 -8.88 3.76 -10.94
N GLN A 84 -8.06 4.82 -10.86
CA GLN A 84 -6.60 4.71 -10.95
C GLN A 84 -5.95 4.30 -9.63
N MET A 85 -6.68 4.36 -8.51
CA MET A 85 -6.14 4.02 -7.20
C MET A 85 -5.96 2.51 -7.05
N VAL A 86 -4.81 2.12 -6.51
CA VAL A 86 -4.57 0.79 -5.98
C VAL A 86 -5.04 0.76 -4.53
N GLU A 87 -5.85 -0.25 -4.20
CA GLU A 87 -6.38 -0.48 -2.85
C GLU A 87 -5.27 -0.77 -1.84
N PRO A 88 -5.49 -0.47 -0.55
CA PRO A 88 -4.62 -0.91 0.55
C PRO A 88 -4.30 -2.40 0.49
N SER A 89 -3.03 -2.76 0.74
CA SER A 89 -2.63 -4.16 0.69
C SER A 89 -3.26 -4.95 1.85
N PRO A 90 -3.90 -6.11 1.59
CA PRO A 90 -4.41 -6.97 2.66
C PRO A 90 -3.30 -7.77 3.35
N GLY A 91 -2.15 -7.97 2.70
CA GLY A 91 -1.02 -8.74 3.22
C GLY A 91 -0.22 -7.99 4.28
N PRO A 92 0.64 -8.66 5.07
CA PRO A 92 1.46 -7.99 6.07
C PRO A 92 2.39 -6.94 5.42
N TYR A 93 2.75 -5.91 6.18
CA TYR A 93 3.75 -4.93 5.77
C TYR A 93 5.04 -5.64 5.30
N ASN A 94 5.64 -5.15 4.21
CA ASN A 94 6.91 -5.63 3.67
C ASN A 94 7.92 -4.48 3.71
N LEU A 95 8.31 -4.12 4.94
CA LEU A 95 9.13 -2.96 5.27
C LEU A 95 10.55 -3.40 5.60
N ASN A 96 11.54 -2.73 5.02
CA ASN A 96 12.93 -2.76 5.41
C ASN A 96 13.25 -1.54 6.32
N LEU A 97 12.80 -1.65 7.57
CA LEU A 97 12.78 -0.55 8.54
C LEU A 97 14.16 0.09 8.78
N ILE A 98 15.23 -0.68 8.52
CA ILE A 98 16.62 -0.23 8.60
C ILE A 98 16.89 1.00 7.74
N PHE A 99 16.30 1.05 6.55
CA PHE A 99 16.48 2.17 5.64
C PHE A 99 15.53 3.33 5.95
N SER A 100 14.39 3.07 6.59
CA SER A 100 13.39 4.09 6.93
C SER A 100 13.78 5.00 8.10
N GLY A 101 14.87 4.69 8.80
CA GLY A 101 15.23 5.35 10.07
C GLY A 101 14.47 4.80 11.27
N LEU A 102 13.67 3.74 11.09
CA LEU A 102 12.89 3.06 12.13
C LEU A 102 13.68 1.93 12.83
N ASN A 103 15.00 2.10 13.01
CA ASN A 103 15.85 1.09 13.66
C ASN A 103 15.66 1.04 15.17
N GLU A 104 15.60 -0.18 15.73
CA GLU A 104 15.55 -0.45 17.18
C GLU A 104 16.89 -0.18 17.90
N GLU A 105 18.00 0.07 17.18
CA GLU A 105 19.34 0.26 17.77
C GLU A 105 19.71 1.72 18.07
N SER A 106 18.79 2.65 17.85
CA SER A 106 18.92 4.05 18.28
C SER A 106 18.19 4.20 19.61
N GLU A 107 18.89 4.07 20.74
CA GLU A 107 18.33 4.26 22.08
C GLU A 107 17.67 5.65 22.29
N THR A 108 17.84 6.60 21.35
CA THR A 108 17.38 7.97 21.49
C THR A 108 16.20 8.36 20.59
N SER A 109 15.97 7.68 19.46
CA SER A 109 14.73 7.84 18.68
C SER A 109 14.61 6.81 17.55
N PRO A 110 13.48 6.10 17.43
CA PRO A 110 13.24 5.15 16.36
C PRO A 110 12.68 5.82 15.11
N TYR A 111 12.97 7.11 14.83
CA TYR A 111 12.36 7.86 13.73
C TYR A 111 13.40 8.56 12.87
N SER A 112 13.12 8.69 11.57
CA SER A 112 13.89 9.63 10.76
C SER A 112 13.62 11.07 11.22
N PRO A 113 14.58 12.01 11.09
CA PRO A 113 14.35 13.41 11.46
C PRO A 113 13.13 14.05 10.75
N SER A 114 12.80 13.59 9.53
CA SER A 114 11.60 14.06 8.82
C SER A 114 10.31 13.55 9.47
N GLN A 115 10.29 12.31 9.97
CA GLN A 115 9.14 11.74 10.66
C GLN A 115 8.92 12.40 12.02
N GLU A 116 9.97 12.64 12.80
CA GLU A 116 9.86 13.38 14.07
C GLU A 116 9.29 14.77 13.86
N PHE A 117 9.78 15.47 12.83
CA PHE A 117 9.27 16.78 12.45
C PHE A 117 7.77 16.71 12.17
N ILE A 118 7.32 15.75 11.35
CA ILE A 118 5.89 15.64 11.00
C ILE A 118 5.04 15.26 12.21
N VAL A 119 5.44 14.25 12.98
CA VAL A 119 4.70 13.79 14.16
C VAL A 119 4.57 14.92 15.17
N SER A 120 5.65 15.67 15.42
CA SER A 120 5.59 16.81 16.34
C SER A 120 4.63 17.91 15.88
N HIS A 121 4.52 18.16 14.57
CA HIS A 121 3.56 19.13 14.02
C HIS A 121 2.12 18.61 14.09
N VAL A 122 1.90 17.32 13.81
CA VAL A 122 0.59 16.67 13.98
C VAL A 122 0.12 16.77 15.43
N ILE A 123 0.98 16.47 16.40
CA ILE A 123 0.67 16.58 17.84
C ILE A 123 0.37 18.04 18.22
N LYS A 124 1.12 19.03 17.69
CA LYS A 124 0.83 20.45 17.95
C LYS A 124 -0.54 20.89 17.44
N ILE A 125 -0.96 20.39 16.27
CA ILE A 125 -2.24 20.75 15.65
C ILE A 125 -3.42 20.04 16.32
N PHE A 126 -3.26 18.74 16.59
CA PHE A 126 -4.36 17.89 17.02
C PHE A 126 -4.34 17.57 18.54
N GLY A 127 -3.32 18.01 19.27
CA GLY A 127 -3.11 17.67 20.68
C GLY A 127 -2.49 16.28 20.88
N ASN A 128 -2.35 15.87 22.13
CA ASN A 128 -1.70 14.59 22.47
C ASN A 128 -2.56 13.34 22.18
N ASP A 129 -3.88 13.51 21.95
CA ASP A 129 -4.81 12.41 21.72
C ASP A 129 -4.84 11.91 20.25
N VAL A 130 -3.77 12.16 19.48
CA VAL A 130 -3.69 11.75 18.07
C VAL A 130 -3.86 10.23 17.89
N ASN A 131 -3.42 9.44 18.86
CA ASN A 131 -3.60 7.97 18.89
C ASN A 131 -5.08 7.54 18.87
N GLY A 132 -6.00 8.37 19.37
CA GLY A 132 -7.44 8.06 19.41
C GLY A 132 -8.22 8.62 18.23
N LYS A 133 -7.58 9.38 17.34
CA LYS A 133 -8.24 10.10 16.25
C LYS A 133 -8.12 9.31 14.94
N GLN A 134 -9.26 9.11 14.28
CA GLN A 134 -9.30 8.64 12.89
C GLN A 134 -8.84 9.77 11.97
N GLY A 135 -7.53 9.88 11.77
CA GLY A 135 -6.98 10.87 10.87
C GLY A 135 -6.82 10.33 9.44
N THR A 136 -6.71 11.29 8.52
CA THR A 136 -6.44 11.00 7.11
C THR A 136 -5.28 11.83 6.58
N PHE A 137 -4.52 11.28 5.64
CA PHE A 137 -3.41 11.99 5.00
C PHE A 137 -3.39 11.82 3.47
N LEU A 138 -2.70 12.73 2.82
CA LEU A 138 -2.29 12.64 1.42
C LEU A 138 -0.77 12.87 1.38
N GLU A 139 -0.01 11.91 0.87
CA GLU A 139 1.45 12.03 0.73
C GLU A 139 1.80 12.28 -0.73
N ALA A 140 2.30 13.48 -1.03
CA ALA A 140 2.81 13.84 -2.35
C ALA A 140 4.28 13.47 -2.48
N GLY A 141 4.62 12.59 -3.43
CA GLY A 141 5.98 12.09 -3.62
C GLY A 141 6.31 10.98 -2.63
N ALA A 142 5.48 9.94 -2.59
CA ALA A 142 5.61 8.81 -1.66
C ALA A 142 6.81 7.89 -1.95
N TYR A 143 7.53 8.11 -3.06
CA TYR A 143 8.77 7.43 -3.41
C TYR A 143 8.63 5.90 -3.40
N ASP A 144 9.52 5.17 -2.72
CA ASP A 144 9.48 3.71 -2.60
C ASP A 144 8.50 3.22 -1.53
N GLY A 145 7.71 4.11 -0.92
CA GLY A 145 6.71 3.82 0.10
C GLY A 145 7.24 3.63 1.52
N GLU A 146 8.56 3.76 1.74
CA GLU A 146 9.17 3.48 3.03
C GLU A 146 10.30 4.45 3.39
N PHE A 147 11.30 4.57 2.52
CA PHE A 147 12.47 5.40 2.76
C PHE A 147 12.05 6.87 2.89
N LEU A 148 12.36 7.48 4.05
CA LEU A 148 11.97 8.86 4.38
C LEU A 148 10.45 9.13 4.25
N SER A 149 9.63 8.08 4.35
CA SER A 149 8.16 8.23 4.32
C SER A 149 7.70 9.14 5.45
N ASN A 150 6.88 10.12 5.10
CA ASN A 150 6.34 11.10 6.02
C ASN A 150 5.12 10.59 6.79
N THR A 151 4.45 9.58 6.23
CA THR A 151 3.14 9.13 6.71
C THR A 151 3.12 7.69 7.22
N LEU A 152 4.21 6.91 7.00
CA LEU A 152 4.27 5.52 7.42
C LEU A 152 4.01 5.36 8.92
N PHE A 153 4.55 6.27 9.72
CA PHE A 153 4.32 6.26 11.16
C PHE A 153 2.87 6.55 11.53
N LEU A 154 2.26 7.57 10.92
CA LEU A 154 0.84 7.90 11.13
C LEU A 154 -0.06 6.72 10.75
N GLU A 155 0.27 6.02 9.66
CA GLU A 155 -0.45 4.83 9.20
C GLU A 155 -0.28 3.65 10.15
N LYS A 156 0.96 3.32 10.53
CA LYS A 156 1.29 2.10 11.27
C LYS A 156 0.99 2.21 12.76
N GLU A 157 1.34 3.33 13.39
CA GLU A 157 1.22 3.51 14.83
C GLU A 157 -0.08 4.20 15.23
N TYR A 158 -0.54 5.17 14.44
CA TYR A 158 -1.77 5.93 14.74
C TYR A 158 -3.00 5.40 14.00
N GLY A 159 -2.84 4.43 13.10
CA GLY A 159 -3.95 3.85 12.32
C GLY A 159 -4.59 4.83 11.33
N TRP A 160 -3.89 5.90 10.96
CA TRP A 160 -4.40 6.86 9.98
C TRP A 160 -4.50 6.22 8.61
N ARG A 161 -5.47 6.67 7.82
CA ARG A 161 -5.69 6.19 6.45
C ARG A 161 -5.34 7.26 5.45
N GLY A 162 -4.67 6.91 4.36
CA GLY A 162 -4.35 7.93 3.37
C GLY A 162 -4.28 7.47 1.95
N ILE A 163 -3.80 8.39 1.13
CA ILE A 163 -3.47 8.20 -0.28
C ILE A 163 -1.99 8.55 -0.46
N LEU A 164 -1.24 7.63 -1.05
CA LEU A 164 0.15 7.80 -1.44
C LEU A 164 0.20 8.15 -2.93
N VAL A 165 0.72 9.32 -3.26
CA VAL A 165 0.85 9.80 -4.64
C VAL A 165 2.33 9.72 -5.03
N GLU A 166 2.63 8.99 -6.09
CA GLU A 166 3.99 8.94 -6.64
C GLU A 166 3.93 9.00 -8.17
N ALA A 167 4.53 10.02 -8.76
CA ALA A 167 4.49 10.25 -10.20
C ALA A 167 5.44 9.31 -10.96
N ASN A 168 6.58 8.95 -10.37
CA ASN A 168 7.55 8.08 -11.01
C ASN A 168 7.06 6.63 -11.00
N PRO A 169 6.82 6.01 -12.17
CA PRO A 169 6.27 4.66 -12.25
C PRO A 169 7.20 3.59 -11.66
N ASP A 170 8.52 3.81 -11.66
CA ASP A 170 9.46 2.84 -11.08
C ASP A 170 9.49 2.91 -9.56
N PHE A 171 9.40 4.11 -8.97
CA PHE A 171 9.22 4.24 -7.52
C PHE A 171 7.85 3.75 -7.08
N PHE A 172 6.80 4.04 -7.87
CA PHE A 172 5.47 3.52 -7.63
C PHE A 172 5.44 1.98 -7.58
N LYS A 173 6.09 1.28 -8.53
CA LYS A 173 6.22 -0.18 -8.48
C LYS A 173 6.91 -0.68 -7.20
N ARG A 174 7.88 0.07 -6.67
CA ARG A 174 8.58 -0.28 -5.41
C ARG A 174 7.67 -0.03 -4.21
N LEU A 175 6.94 1.09 -4.19
CA LEU A 175 5.93 1.43 -3.20
C LEU A 175 4.89 0.32 -3.06
N LEU A 176 4.35 -0.18 -4.17
CA LEU A 176 3.36 -1.26 -4.12
C LEU A 176 3.89 -2.54 -3.45
N LYS A 177 5.21 -2.79 -3.50
CA LYS A 177 5.83 -3.95 -2.85
C LYS A 177 5.92 -3.81 -1.33
N LYS A 178 5.74 -2.61 -0.76
CA LYS A 178 5.83 -2.38 0.70
C LYS A 178 4.59 -2.81 1.47
N ASN A 179 3.51 -3.16 0.77
CA ASN A 179 2.24 -3.55 1.37
C ASN A 179 1.67 -2.51 2.35
N ARG A 180 1.76 -1.22 1.97
CA ARG A 180 1.16 -0.11 2.72
C ARG A 180 -0.35 -0.32 2.89
N LYS A 181 -0.90 0.25 3.97
CA LYS A 181 -2.32 0.21 4.34
C LYS A 181 -3.10 1.43 3.85
N SER A 182 -2.48 2.21 2.99
CA SER A 182 -3.07 3.35 2.29
C SER A 182 -3.32 3.03 0.82
N TYR A 183 -4.24 3.79 0.23
CA TYR A 183 -4.40 3.80 -1.22
C TYR A 183 -3.11 4.31 -1.86
N ALA A 184 -2.83 3.87 -3.08
CA ALA A 184 -1.69 4.37 -3.84
C ALA A 184 -2.14 4.74 -5.25
N VAL A 185 -1.63 5.85 -5.79
CA VAL A 185 -1.96 6.29 -7.14
C VAL A 185 -0.72 6.81 -7.87
N ASN A 186 -0.55 6.37 -9.12
CA ASN A 186 0.54 6.81 -9.99
C ASN A 186 0.05 7.96 -10.87
N ILE A 187 0.06 9.16 -10.30
CA ILE A 187 -0.30 10.45 -10.94
C ILE A 187 0.65 11.54 -10.43
N CYS A 188 0.69 12.69 -11.10
CA CYS A 188 1.36 13.87 -10.58
C CYS A 188 0.37 14.86 -9.96
N LEU A 189 0.87 15.75 -9.11
CA LEU A 189 0.11 16.90 -8.63
C LEU A 189 0.53 18.13 -9.44
N ASN A 190 -0.44 18.92 -9.87
CA ASN A 190 -0.21 20.19 -10.54
C ASN A 190 -0.78 21.35 -9.70
N THR A 191 -0.21 22.53 -9.89
CA THR A 191 -0.72 23.80 -9.37
C THR A 191 -1.85 24.37 -10.21
N ASN A 192 -2.04 23.87 -11.43
CA ASN A 192 -3.20 24.18 -12.26
C ASN A 192 -4.47 23.55 -11.66
N PRO A 193 -5.61 24.27 -11.62
CA PRO A 193 -6.87 23.76 -11.07
C PRO A 193 -7.64 22.83 -12.03
N TYR A 194 -6.94 22.25 -13.01
CA TYR A 194 -7.47 21.36 -14.04
C TYR A 194 -6.46 20.27 -14.39
N PRO A 195 -6.91 19.09 -14.87
CA PRO A 195 -6.03 18.01 -15.28
C PRO A 195 -5.08 18.41 -16.41
N THR A 196 -3.85 17.94 -16.33
CA THR A 196 -2.80 18.20 -17.32
C THR A 196 -1.99 16.94 -17.54
N LYS A 197 -1.19 16.93 -18.59
CA LYS A 197 -0.19 15.89 -18.80
C LYS A 197 1.18 16.54 -18.80
N GLU A 198 2.02 16.17 -17.85
CA GLU A 198 3.30 16.83 -17.58
C GLU A 198 4.47 15.88 -17.85
N GLU A 199 5.56 16.43 -18.37
CA GLU A 199 6.83 15.71 -18.57
C GLU A 199 7.84 16.15 -17.51
N PHE A 200 8.41 15.21 -16.77
CA PHE A 200 9.40 15.49 -15.73
C PHE A 200 10.64 14.62 -15.87
N MET A 201 11.77 15.14 -15.37
CA MET A 201 13.04 14.42 -15.34
C MET A 201 13.05 13.40 -14.20
N ILE A 202 13.46 12.17 -14.51
CA ILE A 202 13.73 11.16 -13.50
C ILE A 202 15.23 11.16 -13.21
N ALA A 203 15.59 11.23 -11.93
CA ALA A 203 16.97 11.00 -11.51
C ALA A 203 17.35 9.55 -11.89
N SER A 204 18.32 9.40 -12.79
CA SER A 204 18.71 8.12 -13.38
C SER A 204 19.53 7.23 -12.44
N SER A 205 19.87 7.70 -11.24
CA SER A 205 20.61 6.89 -10.27
C SER A 205 20.00 6.97 -8.87
N GLU A 206 19.79 5.78 -8.28
CA GLU A 206 19.44 5.57 -6.88
C GLU A 206 20.46 6.25 -5.94
N SER A 207 21.72 6.39 -6.40
CA SER A 207 22.77 7.14 -5.71
C SER A 207 22.50 8.64 -5.57
N ASP A 208 21.80 9.29 -6.51
CA ASP A 208 21.58 10.74 -6.46
C ASP A 208 20.51 11.12 -5.42
N ILE A 209 19.47 10.29 -5.25
CA ILE A 209 18.42 10.51 -4.25
C ILE A 209 18.90 10.05 -2.86
N ASN A 210 19.59 8.91 -2.78
CA ASN A 210 20.12 8.40 -1.53
C ASN A 210 21.31 9.24 -1.00
N HIS A 211 22.07 9.94 -1.86
CA HIS A 211 23.10 10.88 -1.39
C HIS A 211 22.50 12.07 -0.64
N VAL A 212 21.33 12.56 -1.06
CA VAL A 212 20.65 13.68 -0.40
C VAL A 212 20.14 13.24 0.98
N GLY A 213 19.55 12.04 1.08
CA GLY A 213 19.15 11.46 2.37
C GLY A 213 20.33 11.13 3.28
N GLY A 214 21.43 10.59 2.73
CA GLY A 214 22.64 10.25 3.48
C GLY A 214 23.47 11.46 3.92
N ALA A 215 23.43 12.57 3.19
CA ALA A 215 24.08 13.82 3.60
C ALA A 215 23.41 14.46 4.83
N LEU A 216 22.09 14.29 4.99
CA LEU A 216 21.34 14.69 6.19
C LEU A 216 21.77 13.90 7.43
N HIS A 217 22.12 12.62 7.27
CA HIS A 217 22.56 11.76 8.38
C HIS A 217 23.99 12.07 8.86
N LYS A 218 24.82 12.71 8.03
CA LYS A 218 26.21 13.07 8.35
C LYS A 218 26.39 14.47 8.96
N ALA A 219 25.32 15.26 9.07
CA ALA A 219 25.38 16.57 9.71
C ALA A 219 25.33 16.39 11.24
N ASN A 220 26.49 16.56 11.89
CA ASN A 220 26.65 16.50 13.35
C ASN A 220 25.75 17.52 14.08
N ALA A 221 25.27 17.16 15.28
CA ALA A 221 24.29 17.89 16.10
C ALA A 221 24.67 19.34 16.45
N ASN A 222 25.93 19.74 16.28
CA ASN A 222 26.40 21.12 16.51
C ASN A 222 26.20 22.06 15.31
N THR A 223 25.75 21.57 14.16
CA THR A 223 25.52 22.39 12.95
C THR A 223 24.05 22.86 12.82
N VAL A 224 23.16 22.35 13.67
CA VAL A 224 21.70 22.53 13.56
C VAL A 224 21.26 23.99 13.78
N VAL A 225 22.03 24.79 14.55
CA VAL A 225 21.69 26.19 14.85
C VAL A 225 21.96 27.15 13.66
N HIS A 226 22.68 26.72 12.63
CA HIS A 226 22.91 27.53 11.41
C HIS A 226 22.08 27.10 10.20
N LEU A 227 21.24 26.07 10.33
CA LEU A 227 20.42 25.54 9.24
C LEU A 227 18.99 26.09 9.21
N GLU A 228 18.54 26.83 10.23
CA GLU A 228 17.24 27.51 10.18
C GLU A 228 17.16 28.54 9.04
N GLN A 229 18.28 29.17 8.67
CA GLN A 229 18.36 30.04 7.47
C GLN A 229 18.42 29.25 6.14
N GLN A 230 18.70 27.94 6.18
CA GLN A 230 18.69 27.05 5.00
C GLN A 230 17.39 26.24 4.85
N THR A 231 16.38 26.44 5.71
CA THR A 231 15.05 25.82 5.50
C THR A 231 14.36 26.33 4.22
N ASN A 232 14.77 27.51 3.72
CA ASN A 232 14.44 27.97 2.36
C ASN A 232 15.05 27.09 1.24
N LEU A 233 16.02 26.22 1.53
CA LEU A 233 16.57 25.22 0.60
C LEU A 233 15.88 23.85 0.68
N ALA A 234 15.02 23.57 1.66
CA ALA A 234 14.15 22.39 1.58
C ALA A 234 13.16 22.53 0.41
N SER A 235 12.80 23.77 0.06
CA SER A 235 12.09 24.14 -1.16
C SER A 235 12.96 24.10 -2.42
N SER A 236 14.28 23.93 -2.30
CA SER A 236 15.24 23.92 -3.43
C SER A 236 15.71 22.52 -3.82
N ARG A 237 14.93 21.46 -3.52
CA ARG A 237 15.13 20.09 -4.07
C ARG A 237 15.21 20.08 -5.61
N LEU A 238 14.77 21.15 -6.27
CA LEU A 238 14.83 21.36 -7.71
C LEU A 238 16.20 21.85 -8.25
N HIS A 239 17.07 22.40 -7.40
CA HIS A 239 18.16 23.27 -7.88
C HIS A 239 19.46 22.55 -8.27
N ARG A 240 19.50 21.21 -8.21
CA ARG A 240 20.72 20.42 -8.45
C ARG A 240 20.65 19.45 -9.64
N PHE A 241 19.68 19.63 -10.53
CA PHE A 241 19.56 18.89 -11.79
C PHE A 241 19.92 19.79 -12.98
N LYS A 242 21.21 20.07 -13.16
CA LYS A 242 21.73 20.56 -14.44
C LYS A 242 22.83 19.60 -14.91
N ASP A 243 22.74 19.26 -16.18
CA ASP A 243 23.82 18.72 -17.03
C ASP A 243 24.00 17.20 -17.13
N LYS A 244 22.91 16.42 -17.08
CA LYS A 244 22.89 15.06 -17.70
C LYS A 244 21.57 14.85 -18.45
N GLU A 245 21.65 14.19 -19.61
CA GLU A 245 20.47 13.66 -20.32
C GLU A 245 19.74 12.68 -19.39
N THR A 246 18.82 13.22 -18.60
CA THR A 246 18.02 12.46 -17.65
C THR A 246 16.81 11.94 -18.41
N PRO A 247 16.45 10.64 -18.23
CA PRO A 247 15.25 10.09 -18.84
C PRO A 247 14.05 10.90 -18.36
N LYS A 248 13.19 11.26 -19.31
CA LYS A 248 11.95 11.97 -19.03
C LYS A 248 10.78 11.00 -19.01
N VAL A 249 9.83 11.23 -18.12
CA VAL A 249 8.57 10.47 -18.07
C VAL A 249 7.40 11.43 -18.10
N THR A 250 6.33 10.99 -18.75
CA THR A 250 5.09 11.74 -18.84
C THR A 250 4.04 11.16 -17.92
N GLN A 251 3.38 12.00 -17.13
CA GLN A 251 2.36 11.60 -16.18
C GLN A 251 1.14 12.53 -16.25
N VAL A 252 -0.05 11.95 -16.03
CA VAL A 252 -1.32 12.69 -15.83
C VAL A 252 -1.41 13.16 -14.39
#